data_AF-A0A5B7HPR6-F1
#
_entry.id   AF-A0A5B7HPR6-F1
#
_cell.length_a   1.000
_cell.length_b   1.000
_cell.length_c   1.000
_cell.angle_alpha   90.00
_cell.angle_beta   90.00
_cell.angle_gamma   90.00
#
_symmetry.space_group_name_H-M   'P 1'
#
loop_
_entity.id
_entity.type
_entity.pdbx_description
1 polymer ?
#
loop_
_entity_poly.entity_id
_entity_poly.type
_entity_poly.pdbx_seq_one_letter_code
_entity_poly.pdbx_strand_id
1 'polypeptide(L)'
;MATPNSASESPSGEGDQKCPPVVFGYLTSKVEHILSLYPISEISILGDFNVHHQQLWLSSPVTDHPSELAFNFAILHNLEQLVQHPTRIPDRLEDLPKILDLFHSSNPSV
;
A
#
# COMPACT_ATOMS: atom_id res chain seq x y z
N MET A 1 -18.15 42.18 11.26
CA MET A 1 -18.56 42.11 9.84
C MET A 1 -17.64 41.09 9.19
N ALA A 2 -18.21 40.08 8.52
CA ALA A 2 -17.62 38.77 8.25
C ALA A 2 -16.48 38.76 7.20
N THR A 3 -15.56 37.81 7.37
CA THR A 3 -14.52 37.39 6.41
C THR A 3 -15.15 36.75 5.16
N PRO A 4 -14.62 36.96 3.94
CA PRO A 4 -15.04 36.18 2.79
C PRO A 4 -14.24 34.88 2.71
N ASN A 5 -14.95 33.76 2.67
CA ASN A 5 -14.44 32.46 2.25
C ASN A 5 -14.15 32.48 0.75
N SER A 6 -12.93 32.12 0.33
CA SER A 6 -12.66 31.72 -1.05
C SER A 6 -12.75 30.19 -1.12
N ALA A 7 -13.85 29.69 -1.67
CA ALA A 7 -14.00 28.29 -2.04
C ALA A 7 -13.17 28.03 -3.31
N SER A 8 -12.24 27.08 -3.24
CA SER A 8 -11.50 26.59 -4.41
C SER A 8 -12.32 25.48 -5.08
N GLU A 9 -12.89 25.75 -6.25
CA GLU A 9 -13.38 24.70 -7.15
C GLU A 9 -12.20 23.88 -7.68
N SER A 10 -12.33 22.55 -7.67
CA SER A 10 -11.37 21.61 -8.26
C SER A 10 -11.94 21.08 -9.58
N PRO A 11 -11.16 21.01 -10.68
CA PRO A 11 -11.68 20.58 -11.96
C PRO A 11 -11.74 19.05 -12.07
N SER A 12 -12.82 18.63 -12.73
CA SER A 12 -13.19 17.29 -13.18
C SER A 12 -12.22 16.72 -14.22
N GLY A 13 -11.97 15.40 -14.14
CA GLY A 13 -11.30 14.60 -15.17
C GLY A 13 -11.27 13.11 -14.80
N GLU A 14 -12.25 12.36 -15.31
CA GLU A 14 -12.35 10.89 -15.22
C GLU A 14 -11.17 10.17 -15.89
N GLY A 15 -10.47 9.36 -15.09
CA GLY A 15 -10.05 8.03 -15.49
C GLY A 15 -10.48 7.10 -14.36
N ASP A 16 -11.33 6.12 -14.65
CA ASP A 16 -11.83 5.14 -13.68
C ASP A 16 -10.70 4.29 -13.08
N GLN A 17 -9.96 4.85 -12.13
CA GLN A 17 -9.08 4.11 -11.26
C GLN A 17 -9.94 3.53 -10.15
N LYS A 18 -10.46 2.32 -10.36
CA LYS A 18 -11.23 1.58 -9.33
C LYS A 18 -10.37 1.49 -8.06
N CYS A 19 -10.77 2.30 -7.10
CA CYS A 19 -10.13 2.67 -5.85
C CYS A 19 -9.36 1.56 -5.10
N PRO A 20 -8.04 1.73 -4.86
CA PRO A 20 -7.30 1.06 -3.78
C PRO A 20 -7.79 1.33 -2.34
N PRO A 21 -8.43 2.48 -1.98
CA PRO A 21 -8.74 2.77 -0.58
C PRO A 21 -9.65 1.76 0.15
N VAL A 22 -10.54 1.06 -0.57
CA VAL A 22 -11.49 0.14 0.07
C VAL A 22 -10.80 -1.09 0.65
N VAL A 23 -9.78 -1.61 -0.06
CA VAL A 23 -9.06 -2.83 0.37
C VAL A 23 -8.24 -2.54 1.62
N PHE A 24 -7.47 -1.44 1.62
CA PHE A 24 -6.67 -1.07 2.80
C PHE A 24 -7.56 -0.71 3.99
N GLY A 25 -8.68 -0.04 3.79
CA GLY A 25 -9.65 0.19 4.87
C GLY A 25 -10.22 -1.11 5.45
N TYR A 26 -10.53 -2.09 4.61
CA TYR A 26 -10.96 -3.41 5.06
C TYR A 26 -9.86 -4.15 5.83
N LEU A 27 -8.62 -4.16 5.31
CA LEU A 27 -7.49 -4.80 5.98
C LEU A 27 -7.19 -4.15 7.33
N THR A 28 -7.19 -2.82 7.42
CA THR A 28 -7.04 -2.09 8.69
C THR A 28 -8.08 -2.56 9.71
N SER A 29 -9.36 -2.60 9.31
CA SER A 29 -10.43 -3.07 10.20
C SER A 29 -10.21 -4.51 10.67
N LYS A 30 -9.68 -5.41 9.82
CA LYS A 30 -9.39 -6.80 10.21
C LYS A 30 -8.18 -6.90 11.13
N VAL A 31 -7.10 -6.17 10.85
CA VAL A 31 -5.91 -6.13 11.70
C VAL A 31 -6.25 -5.60 13.08
N GLU A 32 -6.94 -4.46 13.16
CA GLU A 32 -7.38 -3.88 14.44
C GLU A 32 -8.30 -4.83 15.22
N HIS A 33 -9.23 -5.50 14.52
CA HIS A 33 -10.10 -6.47 15.17
C HIS A 33 -9.31 -7.65 15.76
N ILE A 34 -8.35 -8.22 15.02
CA ILE A 34 -7.52 -9.32 15.53
C ILE A 34 -6.70 -8.86 16.74
N LEU A 35 -6.05 -7.70 16.65
CA LEU A 35 -5.24 -7.16 17.74
C LEU A 35 -6.08 -6.76 18.97
N SER A 36 -7.35 -6.39 18.78
CA SER A 36 -8.27 -6.13 19.89
C SER A 36 -8.61 -7.40 20.68
N LEU A 37 -8.65 -8.56 20.00
CA LEU A 37 -8.91 -9.86 20.62
C LEU A 37 -7.64 -10.50 21.17
N TYR A 38 -6.51 -10.29 20.48
CA TYR A 38 -5.22 -10.89 20.78
C TYR A 38 -4.09 -9.85 20.64
N PRO A 39 -3.83 -9.04 21.69
CA PRO A 39 -2.91 -7.90 21.60
C PRO A 39 -1.45 -8.23 21.29
N ILE A 40 -1.06 -9.50 21.44
CA ILE A 40 0.30 -10.00 21.20
C ILE A 40 0.41 -10.83 19.91
N SER A 41 -0.65 -10.89 19.10
CA SER A 41 -0.62 -11.63 17.85
C SER A 41 0.29 -10.94 16.84
N GLU A 42 1.14 -11.74 16.21
CA GLU A 42 1.90 -11.31 15.04
C GLU A 42 1.00 -11.35 13.81
N ILE A 43 1.08 -10.30 13.00
CA ILE A 43 0.29 -10.14 11.80
C ILE A 43 1.21 -10.28 10.60
N SER A 44 0.86 -11.20 9.71
CA SER A 44 1.48 -11.30 8.39
C SER A 44 0.44 -11.22 7.29
N ILE A 45 0.69 -10.40 6.27
CA ILE A 45 -0.20 -10.21 5.12
C ILE A 45 0.60 -10.49 3.86
N LEU A 46 0.14 -11.46 3.07
CA LEU A 46 0.73 -11.85 1.80
C LEU A 46 -0.30 -11.75 0.68
N GLY A 47 0.06 -11.11 -0.42
CA GLY A 47 -0.76 -11.10 -1.62
C GLY A 47 -0.16 -10.25 -2.74
N ASP A 48 -0.71 -10.42 -3.94
CA ASP A 48 -0.45 -9.55 -5.08
C ASP A 48 -1.33 -8.30 -4.95
N PHE A 49 -0.70 -7.17 -4.65
CA PHE A 49 -1.38 -5.87 -4.57
C PHE A 49 -1.19 -5.04 -5.84
N ASN A 50 -0.33 -5.52 -6.76
CA ASN A 50 0.05 -4.82 -7.98
C ASN A 50 0.40 -3.33 -7.75
N VAL A 51 1.09 -3.06 -6.63
CA VAL A 51 1.56 -1.73 -6.24
C VAL A 51 2.98 -1.49 -6.74
N HIS A 52 3.28 -0.25 -7.09
CA HIS A 52 4.58 0.24 -7.51
C HIS A 52 5.01 1.41 -6.61
N HIS A 53 5.94 1.20 -5.67
CA HIS A 53 6.46 2.27 -4.80
C HIS A 53 7.95 2.51 -5.01
N GLN A 54 8.38 3.78 -4.94
CA GLN A 54 9.74 4.17 -5.27
C GLN A 54 10.85 3.53 -4.44
N GLN A 55 11.94 3.24 -5.15
CA GLN A 55 13.36 2.96 -4.83
C GLN A 55 13.75 2.19 -3.56
N LEU A 56 13.17 2.48 -2.39
CA LEU A 56 13.54 1.85 -1.11
C LEU A 56 12.61 0.71 -0.68
N TRP A 57 11.34 0.73 -1.11
CA TRP A 57 10.34 -0.24 -0.62
C TRP A 57 10.00 -1.34 -1.62
N LEU A 58 9.76 -1.00 -2.90
CA LEU A 58 9.42 -1.98 -3.96
C LEU A 58 10.32 -1.87 -5.20
N SER A 59 11.43 -1.13 -5.08
CA SER A 59 12.42 -0.94 -6.16
C SER A 59 11.81 -0.48 -7.50
N SER A 60 10.72 0.29 -7.46
CA SER A 60 10.10 0.88 -8.66
C SER A 60 10.67 2.28 -8.95
N PRO A 61 10.77 2.72 -10.21
CA PRO A 61 11.08 4.11 -10.56
C PRO A 61 9.88 5.06 -10.35
N VAL A 62 8.66 4.52 -10.21
CA VAL A 62 7.39 5.25 -10.12
C VAL A 62 6.66 4.88 -8.83
N THR A 63 6.05 5.86 -8.17
CA THR A 63 5.07 5.68 -7.09
C THR A 63 3.68 5.99 -7.62
N ASP A 64 2.75 5.03 -7.56
CA ASP A 64 1.34 5.29 -7.84
C ASP A 64 0.53 5.53 -6.55
N HIS A 65 -0.68 6.07 -6.68
CA HIS A 65 -1.58 6.32 -5.55
C HIS A 65 -1.92 5.05 -4.71
N PRO A 66 -2.22 3.87 -5.32
CA PRO A 66 -2.34 2.62 -4.58
C PRO A 66 -1.14 2.30 -3.69
N SER A 67 0.06 2.61 -4.17
CA SER A 67 1.32 2.33 -3.46
C SER A 67 1.53 3.24 -2.27
N GLU A 68 1.16 4.50 -2.37
CA GLU A 68 1.19 5.42 -1.22
C GLU A 68 0.24 4.93 -0.11
N LEU A 69 -0.95 4.45 -0.47
CA LEU A 69 -1.89 3.87 0.49
C LEU A 69 -1.36 2.59 1.13
N ALA A 70 -0.74 1.72 0.35
CA ALA A 70 -0.08 0.53 0.86
C ALA A 70 1.05 0.89 1.85
N PHE A 71 1.83 1.92 1.52
CA PHE A 71 2.96 2.37 2.35
C PHE A 71 2.47 2.90 3.69
N ASN A 72 1.47 3.76 3.64
CA ASN A 72 0.84 4.32 4.84
C ASN A 72 0.21 3.22 5.71
N PHE A 73 -0.41 2.21 5.09
CA PHE A 73 -0.93 1.04 5.79
C PHE A 73 0.17 0.25 6.51
N ALA A 74 1.29 -0.01 5.83
CA ALA A 74 2.43 -0.71 6.42
C ALA A 74 3.02 0.06 7.61
N ILE A 75 3.20 1.38 7.48
CA ILE A 75 3.66 2.24 8.59
C ILE A 75 2.67 2.21 9.76
N LEU A 76 1.37 2.36 9.49
CA LEU A 76 0.33 2.42 10.52
C LEU A 76 0.29 1.17 11.39
N HIS A 77 0.51 0.00 10.78
CA HIS A 77 0.47 -1.29 11.47
C HIS A 77 1.86 -1.85 11.80
N ASN A 78 2.91 -1.02 11.67
CA ASN A 78 4.31 -1.39 11.92
C ASN A 78 4.70 -2.70 11.20
N LEU A 79 4.31 -2.81 9.93
CA LEU A 79 4.59 -3.95 9.09
C LEU A 79 5.81 -3.69 8.21
N GLU A 80 6.71 -4.65 8.16
CA GLU A 80 7.90 -4.61 7.30
C GLU A 80 7.76 -5.54 6.10
N GLN A 81 8.22 -5.08 4.93
CA GLN A 81 8.26 -5.89 3.72
C GLN A 81 9.44 -6.87 3.79
N LEU A 82 9.14 -8.16 3.83
CA LEU A 82 10.14 -9.22 3.96
C LEU A 82 10.72 -9.66 2.61
N VAL A 83 10.00 -9.44 1.51
CA VAL A 83 10.47 -9.79 0.17
C VAL A 83 11.32 -8.67 -0.40
N GLN A 84 12.62 -8.93 -0.58
CA GLN A 84 13.60 -8.00 -1.16
C GLN A 84 13.95 -8.28 -2.62
N HIS A 85 13.38 -9.34 -3.20
CA HIS A 85 13.67 -9.78 -4.57
C HIS A 85 12.43 -9.69 -5.44
N PRO A 86 12.58 -9.34 -6.73
CA PRO A 86 11.47 -9.29 -7.68
C PRO A 86 10.64 -10.57 -7.66
N THR A 87 9.33 -10.42 -7.54
CA THR A 87 8.38 -11.53 -7.55
C THR A 87 7.74 -11.71 -8.92
N ARG A 88 7.64 -10.62 -9.70
CA ARG A 88 7.22 -10.68 -11.10
C ARG A 88 8.41 -10.81 -12.03
N ILE A 89 8.40 -11.89 -12.82
CA ILE A 89 9.21 -12.00 -14.03
C ILE A 89 8.47 -11.26 -15.16
N PRO A 90 9.14 -10.32 -15.85
CA PRO A 90 8.53 -9.56 -16.94
C PRO A 90 8.20 -10.48 -18.12
N ASP A 91 7.01 -10.29 -18.67
CA ASP A 91 6.50 -10.96 -19.88
C ASP A 91 6.84 -10.19 -21.17
N ARG A 92 7.38 -8.97 -21.02
CA ARG A 92 7.80 -8.08 -22.10
C ARG A 92 9.30 -7.81 -21.99
N LEU A 93 10.00 -7.78 -23.13
CA LEU A 93 11.46 -7.74 -23.21
C LEU A 93 12.10 -6.50 -22.54
N GLU A 94 11.37 -5.39 -22.44
CA GLU A 94 11.87 -4.12 -21.90
C GLU A 94 11.45 -3.86 -20.45
N ASP A 95 10.58 -4.71 -19.89
CA ASP A 95 10.14 -4.54 -18.51
C ASP A 95 11.21 -5.07 -17.54
N LEU A 96 11.47 -4.31 -16.47
CA LEU A 96 12.33 -4.77 -15.39
C LEU A 96 11.56 -5.70 -14.45
N PRO A 97 12.23 -6.69 -13.82
CA PRO A 97 11.67 -7.44 -12.71
C PRO A 97 11.23 -6.50 -11.58
N LYS A 98 10.03 -6.71 -11.02
CA LYS A 98 9.44 -5.87 -9.97
C LYS A 98 8.95 -6.71 -8.80
N ILE A 99 8.98 -6.10 -7.62
CA ILE A 99 8.31 -6.64 -6.42
C ILE A 99 6.87 -6.14 -6.48
N LEU A 100 5.92 -7.03 -6.78
CA LEU A 100 4.48 -6.71 -6.81
C LEU A 100 3.71 -7.39 -5.69
N ASP A 101 4.24 -8.52 -5.22
CA ASP A 101 3.72 -9.19 -4.05
C ASP A 101 4.25 -8.50 -2.79
N LEU A 102 3.34 -8.21 -1.89
CA LEU A 102 3.65 -7.67 -0.58
C LEU A 102 3.63 -8.79 0.43
N PHE A 103 4.73 -9.02 1.14
CA PHE A 103 4.80 -9.88 2.32
C PHE A 103 5.17 -9.05 3.54
N HIS A 104 4.14 -8.58 4.22
CA HIS A 104 4.25 -7.69 5.36
C HIS A 104 4.19 -8.47 6.66
N SER A 105 5.14 -8.24 7.58
CA SER A 105 5.12 -8.84 8.92
C SER A 105 5.31 -7.80 10.01
N SER A 106 4.57 -7.91 11.12
CA SER A 106 4.79 -7.11 12.33
C SER A 106 6.01 -7.58 13.15
N ASN A 107 6.56 -8.75 12.83
CA ASN A 107 7.81 -9.26 13.37
C ASN A 107 8.69 -9.79 12.21
N PRO A 108 9.74 -9.06 11.81
CA PRO A 108 10.60 -9.46 10.69
C PRO A 108 11.64 -10.53 11.07
N SER A 109 11.70 -10.95 12.34
CA SER A 109 12.67 -11.94 12.83
C SER A 109 12.18 -13.40 12.74
N VAL A 110 10.97 -13.61 12.21
CA VAL A 110 10.35 -14.93 12.04
C VAL A 110 10.76 -15.57 10.71
#